data_AF-A0A8B7ZD12-F1
#
_entry.id   AF-A0A8B7ZD12-F1
#
_cell.length_a   1.000
_cell.length_b   1.000
_cell.length_c   1.000
_cell.angle_alpha   90.00
_cell.angle_beta   90.00
_cell.angle_gamma   90.00
#
_symmetry.space_group_name_H-M   'P 1'
#
loop_
_entity.id
_entity.type
_entity.pdbx_description
1 polymer ?
#
loop_
_entity_poly.entity_id
_entity_poly.type
_entity_poly.pdbx_seq_one_letter_code
_entity_poly.pdbx_strand_id
1 'polypeptide(L)'
;MKYWKEASTVILAARFRHQGPVTHPASSAASRMPAQQQDITTTGSLSKYFDYKVLMLQRTHRSSFFAGAQVFPGGGIDEADFSPRWMELFAEVGIRTPQDFGPMASIRHDRPPMIVENRDFPVPSDIAFRICAIRETFEESGILLVKHMSHCRAATESTPILQYHRKLTDTSDVSVETRKEWRHRVHQNAEDFLEMCREMKTLPDIWSLAEWSNWLTPSDARKRRYDTMFYLCCMDAQPSARQDGRETIQSEWVDPSQSLAQFSEGEFFLPPPQVYEFQRLCHFPELSALFNFSQKRALLGCQRYLPVRLNCSDGVLSVLPGDYLFPEQPMLETIVDESVPTLEGTIEENTDTSKPIHRQQFAMGTMPMCSSLSNFSLPHGHCTPLPYNQCVDFHNPNAKL
;
A
#
# COMPACT_ATOMS: atom_id res chain seq x y z
N MET A 1 24.79 -7.46 -11.72
CA MET A 1 24.34 -7.85 -10.36
C MET A 1 23.38 -6.77 -9.89
N LYS A 2 22.16 -7.07 -9.43
CA LYS A 2 21.22 -6.03 -8.97
C LYS A 2 21.69 -5.45 -7.63
N TYR A 3 21.66 -4.13 -7.46
CA TYR A 3 22.09 -3.42 -6.24
C TYR A 3 20.93 -3.13 -5.27
N TRP A 4 19.81 -3.83 -5.45
CA TRP A 4 18.59 -3.71 -4.65
C TRP A 4 17.97 -5.08 -4.45
N LYS A 5 17.18 -5.21 -3.39
CA LYS A 5 16.27 -6.34 -3.19
C LYS A 5 14.93 -6.02 -3.86
N GLU A 6 14.19 -7.04 -4.24
CA GLU A 6 12.83 -6.87 -4.75
C GLU A 6 11.84 -7.18 -3.64
N ALA A 7 10.73 -6.44 -3.62
CA ALA A 7 9.74 -6.51 -2.55
C ALA A 7 8.34 -6.28 -3.09
N SER A 8 7.34 -6.68 -2.32
CA SER A 8 5.94 -6.36 -2.60
C SER A 8 5.23 -5.84 -1.35
N THR A 9 4.32 -4.89 -1.57
CA THR A 9 3.57 -4.22 -0.51
C THR A 9 2.09 -4.15 -0.89
N VAL A 10 1.20 -4.28 0.09
CA VAL A 10 -0.24 -4.15 -0.09
C VAL A 10 -0.76 -2.94 0.69
N ILE A 11 -1.29 -1.96 -0.03
CA ILE A 11 -2.19 -0.96 0.52
C ILE A 11 -3.55 -1.62 0.71
N LEU A 12 -3.87 -1.99 1.94
CA LEU A 12 -5.13 -2.65 2.27
C LEU A 12 -6.15 -1.61 2.73
N ALA A 13 -7.15 -1.33 1.91
CA ALA A 13 -8.23 -0.38 2.19
C ALA A 13 -9.53 -1.13 2.50
N ALA A 14 -10.12 -0.92 3.68
CA ALA A 14 -11.31 -1.64 4.10
C ALA A 14 -12.42 -0.70 4.56
N ARG A 15 -13.66 -0.98 4.13
CA ARG A 15 -14.83 -0.18 4.45
C ARG A 15 -14.98 -0.06 5.96
N PHE A 16 -15.22 1.17 6.40
CA PHE A 16 -15.48 1.54 7.77
C PHE A 16 -16.90 2.08 7.87
N ARG A 17 -17.77 1.35 8.57
CA ARG A 17 -19.12 1.85 8.87
C ARG A 17 -19.07 2.64 10.16
N HIS A 18 -19.41 3.92 10.11
CA HIS A 18 -19.67 4.70 11.31
C HIS A 18 -20.79 4.00 12.09
N GLN A 19 -20.50 3.53 13.30
CA GLN A 19 -21.54 3.23 14.26
C GLN A 19 -22.13 4.59 14.69
N GLY A 20 -23.26 4.96 14.07
CA GLY A 20 -24.09 6.04 14.62
C GLY A 20 -24.57 5.68 16.04
N PRO A 21 -25.03 6.65 16.84
CA PRO A 21 -25.57 6.33 18.16
C PRO A 21 -26.70 5.30 17.99
N VAL A 22 -26.61 4.20 18.72
CA VAL A 22 -27.69 3.22 18.83
C VAL A 22 -28.86 3.93 19.51
N THR A 23 -29.86 4.37 18.74
CA THR A 23 -31.13 4.81 19.29
C THR A 23 -31.85 3.57 19.80
N HIS A 24 -31.69 3.27 21.09
CA HIS A 24 -32.59 2.35 21.77
C HIS A 24 -34.01 2.96 21.76
N PRO A 25 -35.06 2.19 21.46
CA PRO A 25 -36.43 2.67 21.61
C PRO A 25 -36.66 3.00 23.08
N ALA A 26 -37.06 4.23 23.38
CA ALA A 26 -37.30 4.71 24.73
C ALA A 26 -38.40 3.88 25.41
N SER A 27 -38.05 3.20 26.50
CA SER A 27 -39.02 2.77 27.51
C SER A 27 -39.13 3.84 28.59
N SER A 28 -40.37 4.20 28.90
CA SER A 28 -40.76 5.22 29.85
C SER A 28 -40.53 4.79 31.30
N ALA A 29 -39.86 5.63 32.10
CA ALA A 29 -40.23 5.90 33.50
C ALA A 29 -39.40 7.05 34.07
N ALA A 30 -40.08 8.01 34.69
CA ALA A 30 -39.50 9.19 35.34
C ALA A 30 -39.00 8.89 36.76
N SER A 31 -37.90 9.53 37.17
CA SER A 31 -37.78 10.10 38.52
C SER A 31 -36.61 11.11 38.62
N ARG A 32 -36.76 12.09 39.50
CA ARG A 32 -35.98 13.34 39.64
C ARG A 32 -34.80 13.23 40.63
N MET A 33 -33.73 14.00 40.39
CA MET A 33 -32.97 14.90 41.30
C MET A 33 -31.44 14.96 40.99
N PRO A 34 -30.71 16.03 41.40
CA PRO A 34 -29.76 16.73 40.52
C PRO A 34 -28.27 16.62 40.92
N ALA A 35 -27.43 17.26 40.09
CA ALA A 35 -26.03 17.67 40.28
C ALA A 35 -24.95 16.67 39.81
N GLN A 36 -24.26 17.01 38.72
CA GLN A 36 -22.94 17.64 38.73
C GLN A 36 -22.49 17.87 37.28
N GLN A 37 -22.23 19.14 36.93
CA GLN A 37 -21.48 19.49 35.73
C GLN A 37 -20.07 18.95 35.90
N GLN A 38 -19.76 17.89 35.17
CA GLN A 38 -18.39 17.58 34.78
C GLN A 38 -18.31 17.78 33.27
N ASP A 39 -17.55 18.79 32.88
CA ASP A 39 -17.11 19.03 31.51
C ASP A 39 -16.36 17.79 31.02
N ILE A 40 -17.07 16.96 30.25
CA ILE A 40 -16.43 15.95 29.40
C ILE A 40 -16.06 16.68 28.13
N THR A 41 -14.78 17.04 28.03
CA THR A 41 -14.14 17.47 26.78
C THR A 41 -14.46 16.46 25.69
N THR A 42 -15.24 16.93 24.74
CA THR A 42 -15.80 16.14 23.65
C THR A 42 -14.69 15.91 22.61
N THR A 43 -13.89 14.87 22.77
CA THR A 43 -13.10 14.28 21.66
C THR A 43 -14.05 13.50 20.74
N GLY A 44 -14.98 14.22 20.12
CA GLY A 44 -16.07 13.68 19.33
C GLY A 44 -15.80 13.73 17.83
N SER A 45 -15.63 12.54 17.23
CA SER A 45 -16.03 12.19 15.85
C SER A 45 -15.37 12.96 14.69
N LEU A 46 -14.08 12.70 14.45
CA LEU A 46 -13.29 13.25 13.34
C LEU A 46 -13.18 12.33 12.10
N SER A 47 -13.94 11.22 12.03
CA SER A 47 -13.78 10.19 10.96
C SER A 47 -14.74 10.30 9.77
N LYS A 48 -15.50 11.37 9.59
CA LYS A 48 -16.68 11.36 8.69
C LYS A 48 -16.40 11.47 7.17
N TYR A 49 -15.16 11.72 6.74
CA TYR A 49 -14.90 12.04 5.33
C TYR A 49 -14.65 10.80 4.47
N PHE A 50 -13.90 9.83 4.96
CA PHE A 50 -13.65 8.57 4.25
C PHE A 50 -14.58 7.46 4.76
N ASP A 51 -15.20 6.71 3.84
CA ASP A 51 -15.99 5.51 4.19
C ASP A 51 -15.13 4.24 4.36
N TYR A 52 -13.80 4.40 4.39
CA TYR A 52 -12.83 3.34 4.59
C TYR A 52 -11.63 3.78 5.43
N LYS A 53 -10.86 2.79 5.85
CA LYS A 53 -9.56 2.99 6.49
C LYS A 53 -8.51 2.14 5.81
N VAL A 54 -7.25 2.49 6.03
CA VAL A 54 -6.08 1.79 5.49
C VAL A 54 -5.34 1.09 6.62
N LEU A 55 -4.91 -0.15 6.41
CA LEU A 55 -4.10 -0.87 7.39
C LEU A 55 -2.66 -0.35 7.38
N MET A 56 -2.20 0.06 8.56
CA MET A 56 -0.82 0.43 8.84
C MET A 56 -0.23 -0.45 9.93
N LEU A 57 1.04 -0.79 9.78
CA LEU A 57 1.84 -1.54 10.75
C LEU A 57 2.96 -0.64 11.27
N GLN A 58 3.25 -0.70 12.56
CA GLN A 58 4.39 0.01 13.14
C GLN A 58 5.59 -0.93 13.24
N ARG A 59 6.69 -0.59 12.57
CA ARG A 59 7.94 -1.35 12.64
C ARG A 59 8.57 -1.25 14.03
N THR A 60 9.25 -2.30 14.46
CA THR A 60 9.98 -2.25 15.73
C THR A 60 11.09 -1.18 15.70
N HIS A 61 11.43 -0.62 16.87
CA HIS A 61 12.58 0.27 16.99
C HIS A 61 13.93 -0.43 16.77
N ARG A 62 13.94 -1.77 16.76
CA ARG A 62 15.11 -2.59 16.42
C ARG A 62 15.25 -2.83 14.93
N SER A 63 14.28 -2.40 14.13
CA SER A 63 14.32 -2.53 12.69
C SER A 63 15.51 -1.76 12.14
N SER A 64 16.29 -2.40 11.29
CA SER A 64 17.50 -1.81 10.73
C SER A 64 17.22 -0.95 9.48
N PHE A 65 15.94 -0.74 9.13
CA PHE A 65 15.45 0.15 8.08
C PHE A 65 14.12 0.77 8.52
N PHE A 66 14.06 2.11 8.61
CA PHE A 66 12.92 2.89 9.12
C PHE A 66 12.37 2.40 10.48
N ALA A 67 13.23 2.31 11.50
CA ALA A 67 12.85 1.97 12.87
C ALA A 67 11.72 2.86 13.40
N GLY A 68 10.66 2.25 13.96
CA GLY A 68 9.52 2.96 14.54
C GLY A 68 8.56 3.59 13.52
N ALA A 69 8.84 3.49 12.21
CA ALA A 69 7.99 4.03 11.18
C ALA A 69 6.67 3.26 11.06
N GLN A 70 5.61 3.95 10.67
CA GLN A 70 4.40 3.29 10.19
C GLN A 70 4.62 2.90 8.73
N VAL A 71 4.22 1.69 8.34
CA VAL A 71 4.33 1.13 6.98
C VAL A 71 3.09 0.36 6.56
N PHE A 72 2.87 0.26 5.25
CA PHE A 72 1.92 -0.72 4.72
C PHE A 72 2.49 -2.14 4.87
N PRO A 73 1.66 -3.18 5.02
CA PRO A 73 2.14 -4.56 5.04
C PRO A 73 2.91 -4.93 3.78
N GLY A 74 4.05 -5.60 3.93
CA GLY A 74 4.86 -6.05 2.81
C GLY A 74 6.30 -6.35 3.16
N GLY A 75 6.99 -7.04 2.26
CA GLY A 75 8.34 -7.51 2.50
C GLY A 75 9.02 -8.04 1.25
N GLY A 76 10.10 -8.78 1.48
CA GLY A 76 11.00 -9.24 0.42
C GLY A 76 10.40 -10.40 -0.37
N ILE A 77 10.71 -10.44 -1.65
CA ILE A 77 10.45 -11.63 -2.47
C ILE A 77 11.28 -12.80 -1.95
N ASP A 78 10.67 -13.99 -1.88
CA ASP A 78 11.33 -15.24 -1.54
C ASP A 78 11.33 -16.18 -2.76
N GLU A 79 12.27 -17.14 -2.83
CA GLU A 79 12.29 -18.14 -3.91
C GLU A 79 11.01 -18.99 -3.92
N ALA A 80 10.40 -19.21 -2.76
CA ALA A 80 9.12 -19.89 -2.60
C ALA A 80 7.98 -19.21 -3.38
N ASP A 81 8.03 -17.89 -3.56
CA ASP A 81 7.01 -17.15 -4.31
C ASP A 81 7.07 -17.47 -5.82
N PHE A 82 8.22 -17.98 -6.31
CA PHE A 82 8.43 -18.47 -7.68
C PHE A 82 8.31 -19.99 -7.83
N SER A 83 7.95 -20.70 -6.75
CA SER A 83 7.89 -22.16 -6.74
C SER A 83 6.98 -22.69 -7.87
N PRO A 84 7.45 -23.61 -8.73
CA PRO A 84 6.64 -24.17 -9.81
C PRO A 84 5.39 -24.90 -9.31
N ARG A 85 5.41 -25.29 -8.03
CA ARG A 85 4.29 -25.90 -7.30
C ARG A 85 3.06 -25.01 -7.18
N TRP A 86 3.22 -23.69 -7.35
CA TRP A 86 2.09 -22.77 -7.49
C TRP A 86 1.31 -23.03 -8.77
N MET A 87 1.99 -23.28 -9.89
CA MET A 87 1.32 -23.60 -11.15
C MET A 87 0.58 -24.94 -11.08
N GLU A 88 1.12 -25.93 -10.36
CA GLU A 88 0.40 -27.18 -10.06
C GLU A 88 -0.91 -26.90 -9.31
N LEU A 89 -0.86 -26.05 -8.29
CA LEU A 89 -2.01 -25.69 -7.47
C LEU A 89 -3.07 -24.91 -8.25
N PHE A 90 -2.65 -23.97 -9.09
CA PHE A 90 -3.53 -23.23 -10.00
C PHE A 90 -4.16 -24.15 -11.07
N ALA A 91 -3.44 -25.18 -11.53
CA ALA A 91 -3.96 -26.13 -12.51
C ALA A 91 -5.15 -26.96 -11.98
N GLU A 92 -5.25 -27.18 -10.65
CA GLU A 92 -6.39 -27.86 -10.03
C GLU A 92 -7.72 -27.14 -10.25
N VAL A 93 -7.68 -25.82 -10.45
CA VAL A 93 -8.87 -25.00 -10.72
C VAL A 93 -9.01 -24.60 -12.19
N GLY A 94 -8.14 -25.13 -13.06
CA GLY A 94 -8.19 -24.96 -14.51
C GLY A 94 -7.27 -23.88 -15.08
N ILE A 95 -6.40 -23.26 -14.28
CA ILE A 95 -5.42 -22.26 -14.73
C ILE A 95 -4.14 -23.01 -15.12
N ARG A 96 -3.84 -23.12 -16.41
CA ARG A 96 -2.73 -23.94 -16.91
C ARG A 96 -1.68 -23.14 -17.67
N THR A 97 -2.06 -21.98 -18.18
CA THR A 97 -1.24 -21.09 -18.98
C THR A 97 -1.24 -19.68 -18.36
N PRO A 98 -0.21 -18.86 -18.63
CA PRO A 98 -0.19 -17.47 -18.15
C PRO A 98 -1.44 -16.66 -18.56
N GLN A 99 -2.06 -16.98 -19.71
CA GLN A 99 -3.27 -16.32 -20.19
C GLN A 99 -4.51 -16.65 -19.35
N ASP A 100 -4.52 -17.80 -18.67
CA ASP A 100 -5.66 -18.24 -17.85
C ASP A 100 -5.81 -17.40 -16.56
N PHE A 101 -4.82 -16.58 -16.21
CA PHE A 101 -4.94 -15.64 -15.08
C PHE A 101 -5.89 -14.46 -15.36
N GLY A 102 -6.39 -14.32 -16.59
CA GLY A 102 -7.42 -13.35 -16.94
C GLY A 102 -6.87 -11.95 -17.25
N PRO A 103 -7.61 -10.86 -16.95
CA PRO A 103 -7.22 -9.50 -17.37
C PRO A 103 -5.84 -9.04 -16.90
N MET A 104 -5.35 -9.56 -15.77
CA MET A 104 -4.02 -9.25 -15.25
C MET A 104 -2.88 -9.78 -16.15
N ALA A 105 -3.14 -10.79 -16.98
CA ALA A 105 -2.20 -11.28 -17.97
C ALA A 105 -2.12 -10.38 -19.23
N SER A 106 -2.97 -9.36 -19.34
CA SER A 106 -3.12 -8.50 -20.52
C SER A 106 -3.13 -7.01 -20.16
N ILE A 107 -2.00 -6.54 -19.64
CA ILE A 107 -1.79 -5.12 -19.32
C ILE A 107 -1.42 -4.33 -20.59
N ARG A 108 -2.06 -3.17 -20.80
CA ARG A 108 -2.01 -2.44 -22.08
C ARG A 108 -0.68 -1.75 -22.39
N HIS A 109 0.00 -1.25 -21.37
CA HIS A 109 1.22 -0.45 -21.52
C HIS A 109 2.33 -1.00 -20.65
N ASP A 110 3.48 -0.32 -20.69
CA ASP A 110 4.71 -0.74 -20.03
C ASP A 110 4.51 -0.99 -18.54
N ARG A 111 5.25 -2.00 -18.06
CA ARG A 111 5.31 -2.40 -16.66
C ARG A 111 6.75 -2.31 -16.16
N PRO A 112 6.98 -2.25 -14.84
CA PRO A 112 8.32 -2.10 -14.30
C PRO A 112 9.23 -3.28 -14.67
N PRO A 113 10.55 -3.07 -14.80
CA PRO A 113 11.49 -4.12 -15.16
C PRO A 113 11.38 -5.38 -14.31
N MET A 114 11.13 -5.25 -12.99
CA MET A 114 10.98 -6.39 -12.10
C MET A 114 9.89 -7.38 -12.54
N ILE A 115 8.86 -6.90 -13.23
CA ILE A 115 7.74 -7.71 -13.71
C ILE A 115 7.99 -8.32 -15.10
N VAL A 116 8.57 -7.54 -16.03
CA VAL A 116 8.72 -7.95 -17.44
C VAL A 116 10.03 -8.66 -17.73
N GLU A 117 11.00 -8.59 -16.82
CA GLU A 117 12.26 -9.31 -16.95
C GLU A 117 12.00 -10.80 -17.04
N ASN A 118 12.59 -11.44 -18.07
CA ASN A 118 12.47 -12.86 -18.27
C ASN A 118 13.27 -13.59 -17.18
N ARG A 119 12.58 -14.40 -16.38
CA ARG A 119 13.19 -15.24 -15.35
C ARG A 119 13.01 -16.69 -15.73
N ASP A 120 13.98 -17.53 -15.38
CA ASP A 120 13.94 -18.98 -15.61
C ASP A 120 13.07 -19.68 -14.54
N PHE A 121 11.84 -19.18 -14.35
CA PHE A 121 10.85 -19.74 -13.44
C PHE A 121 9.54 -19.99 -14.20
N PRO A 122 8.85 -21.13 -13.97
CA PRO A 122 7.57 -21.40 -14.59
C PRO A 122 6.44 -20.45 -14.16
N VAL A 123 6.55 -19.87 -12.95
CA VAL A 123 5.59 -18.88 -12.43
C VAL A 123 5.92 -17.51 -13.02
N PRO A 124 4.99 -16.82 -13.71
CA PRO A 124 5.23 -15.46 -14.20
C PRO A 124 5.54 -14.50 -13.04
N SER A 125 6.48 -13.56 -13.23
CA SER A 125 6.92 -12.62 -12.19
C SER A 125 5.77 -11.87 -11.52
N ASP A 126 4.80 -11.39 -12.29
CA ASP A 126 3.60 -10.72 -11.77
C ASP A 126 2.85 -11.57 -10.73
N ILE A 127 2.72 -12.87 -11.00
CA ILE A 127 2.04 -13.82 -10.11
C ILE A 127 2.86 -14.00 -8.84
N ALA A 128 4.18 -14.21 -8.95
CA ALA A 128 5.08 -14.36 -7.81
C ALA A 128 5.07 -13.12 -6.90
N PHE A 129 5.12 -11.91 -7.46
CA PHE A 129 5.08 -10.68 -6.66
C PHE A 129 3.72 -10.48 -5.96
N ARG A 130 2.61 -10.92 -6.54
CA ARG A 130 1.31 -10.91 -5.86
C ARG A 130 1.22 -11.94 -4.73
N ILE A 131 1.80 -13.13 -4.93
CA ILE A 131 1.92 -14.16 -3.90
C ILE A 131 2.75 -13.62 -2.74
N CYS A 132 3.92 -13.02 -3.02
CA CYS A 132 4.76 -12.34 -2.04
C CYS A 132 3.98 -11.30 -1.24
N ALA A 133 3.25 -10.40 -1.90
CA ALA A 133 2.47 -9.36 -1.23
C ALA A 133 1.43 -9.95 -0.25
N ILE A 134 0.78 -11.05 -0.64
CA ILE A 134 -0.21 -11.75 0.19
C ILE A 134 0.45 -12.50 1.35
N ARG A 135 1.55 -13.23 1.08
CA ARG A 135 2.32 -13.97 2.08
C ARG A 135 2.83 -13.01 3.17
N GLU A 136 3.48 -11.92 2.77
CA GLU A 136 3.99 -10.89 3.67
C GLU A 136 2.85 -10.22 4.47
N THR A 137 1.71 -9.95 3.82
CA THR A 137 0.53 -9.42 4.55
C THR A 137 0.07 -10.39 5.64
N PHE A 138 0.05 -11.71 5.37
CA PHE A 138 -0.30 -12.72 6.35
C PHE A 138 0.74 -12.83 7.48
N GLU A 139 2.01 -12.83 7.13
CA GLU A 139 3.12 -12.82 8.06
C GLU A 139 3.05 -11.62 9.01
N GLU A 140 2.90 -10.39 8.51
CA GLU A 140 3.00 -9.21 9.36
C GLU A 140 1.70 -8.84 10.07
N SER A 141 0.53 -9.13 9.48
CA SER A 141 -0.77 -8.70 10.03
C SER A 141 -1.72 -9.84 10.44
N GLY A 142 -1.42 -11.08 10.06
CA GLY A 142 -2.32 -12.23 10.25
C GLY A 142 -3.57 -12.20 9.38
N ILE A 143 -3.72 -11.21 8.49
CA ILE A 143 -4.81 -11.14 7.52
C ILE A 143 -4.49 -12.06 6.37
N LEU A 144 -5.40 -12.99 6.09
CA LEU A 144 -5.24 -13.98 5.04
C LEU A 144 -6.05 -13.59 3.80
N LEU A 145 -5.35 -13.20 2.73
CA LEU A 145 -5.96 -12.85 1.43
C LEU A 145 -5.92 -14.05 0.48
N VAL A 146 -6.83 -14.99 0.70
CA VAL A 146 -6.97 -16.21 -0.12
C VAL A 146 -8.36 -16.29 -0.72
N LYS A 147 -8.64 -17.27 -1.58
CA LYS A 147 -9.96 -17.68 -2.08
C LYS A 147 -10.08 -19.20 -1.99
N HIS A 148 -11.22 -19.70 -1.54
CA HIS A 148 -11.46 -21.15 -1.53
C HIS A 148 -11.56 -21.69 -2.96
N MET A 149 -10.89 -22.81 -3.26
CA MET A 149 -10.79 -23.37 -4.61
C MET A 149 -12.13 -23.72 -5.23
N SER A 150 -13.14 -24.09 -4.43
CA SER A 150 -14.50 -24.35 -4.92
C SER A 150 -15.12 -23.11 -5.59
N HIS A 151 -14.68 -21.92 -5.20
CA HIS A 151 -15.08 -20.64 -5.77
C HIS A 151 -14.16 -20.19 -6.90
N CYS A 152 -13.09 -20.92 -7.21
CA CYS A 152 -12.05 -20.59 -8.19
C CYS A 152 -12.19 -21.34 -9.53
N ARG A 153 -13.37 -21.88 -9.87
CA ARG A 153 -13.57 -22.61 -11.13
C ARG A 153 -13.42 -21.71 -12.36
N ALA A 154 -12.82 -22.25 -13.43
CA ALA A 154 -12.78 -21.62 -14.75
C ALA A 154 -14.18 -21.11 -15.16
N ALA A 155 -14.22 -19.89 -15.70
CA ALA A 155 -15.45 -19.17 -16.03
C ALA A 155 -16.40 -20.02 -16.88
N THR A 156 -17.65 -20.18 -16.44
CA THR A 156 -18.77 -20.34 -17.37
C THR A 156 -19.18 -18.94 -17.85
N GLU A 157 -19.73 -18.85 -19.07
CA GLU A 157 -19.97 -17.59 -19.80
C GLU A 157 -20.74 -16.49 -19.02
N SER A 158 -21.42 -16.84 -17.92
CA SER A 158 -22.30 -15.93 -17.17
C SER A 158 -21.67 -15.28 -15.92
N THR A 159 -20.56 -15.77 -15.37
CA THR A 159 -19.89 -15.10 -14.22
C THR A 159 -18.39 -15.45 -14.15
N PRO A 160 -17.46 -14.54 -14.51
CA PRO A 160 -16.05 -14.86 -14.42
C PRO A 160 -15.60 -14.82 -12.96
N ILE A 161 -15.36 -16.01 -12.40
CA ILE A 161 -14.83 -16.24 -11.05
C ILE A 161 -13.49 -15.53 -10.79
N LEU A 162 -12.69 -15.33 -11.86
CA LEU A 162 -11.41 -14.63 -11.83
C LEU A 162 -11.56 -13.09 -11.74
N GLN A 163 -12.77 -12.60 -11.48
CA GLN A 163 -12.99 -11.20 -11.16
C GLN A 163 -12.64 -10.88 -9.70
N TYR A 164 -12.23 -9.64 -9.53
CA TYR A 164 -11.93 -8.99 -8.27
C TYR A 164 -13.04 -9.17 -7.25
N HIS A 165 -12.67 -9.49 -6.01
CA HIS A 165 -13.61 -9.80 -4.97
C HIS A 165 -13.38 -8.90 -3.76
N ARG A 166 -14.37 -8.05 -3.43
CA ARG A 166 -14.29 -7.13 -2.28
C ARG A 166 -14.66 -7.81 -0.96
N LYS A 167 -15.32 -8.95 -0.98
CA LYS A 167 -15.61 -9.68 0.25
C LYS A 167 -14.37 -10.47 0.65
N LEU A 168 -14.06 -10.43 1.93
CA LEU A 168 -13.11 -11.35 2.53
C LEU A 168 -13.46 -12.79 2.16
N THR A 169 -12.45 -13.63 1.97
CA THR A 169 -12.69 -15.05 1.99
C THR A 169 -13.16 -15.44 3.37
N ASP A 170 -14.26 -16.17 3.39
CA ASP A 170 -14.81 -16.71 4.60
C ASP A 170 -13.86 -17.76 5.16
N THR A 171 -12.95 -17.34 6.03
CA THR A 171 -12.08 -18.23 6.80
C THR A 171 -12.70 -18.55 8.15
N SER A 172 -14.03 -18.41 8.32
CA SER A 172 -14.69 -18.75 9.59
C SER A 172 -14.50 -20.22 9.97
N ASP A 173 -14.31 -21.09 8.98
CA ASP A 173 -13.98 -22.50 9.17
C ASP A 173 -12.56 -22.72 9.73
N VAL A 174 -11.69 -21.70 9.71
CA VAL A 174 -10.31 -21.80 10.20
C VAL A 174 -10.21 -21.15 11.57
N SER A 175 -9.96 -22.01 12.57
CA SER A 175 -9.78 -21.56 13.95
C SER A 175 -8.68 -20.50 14.07
N VAL A 176 -8.77 -19.65 15.09
CA VAL A 176 -7.76 -18.62 15.37
C VAL A 176 -6.41 -19.28 15.67
N GLU A 177 -6.43 -20.45 16.31
CA GLU A 177 -5.27 -21.25 16.69
C GLU A 177 -4.57 -21.82 15.45
N THR A 178 -5.33 -22.41 14.52
CA THR A 178 -4.81 -22.92 13.24
C THR A 178 -4.16 -21.80 12.42
N ARG A 179 -4.78 -20.61 12.36
CA ARG A 179 -4.18 -19.46 11.68
C ARG A 179 -2.87 -19.00 12.31
N LYS A 180 -2.77 -19.00 13.64
CA LYS A 180 -1.53 -18.65 14.35
C LYS A 180 -0.42 -19.67 14.10
N GLU A 181 -0.75 -20.96 14.10
CA GLU A 181 0.20 -22.03 13.82
C GLU A 181 0.77 -21.91 12.40
N TRP A 182 -0.11 -21.76 11.40
CA TRP A 182 0.34 -21.54 10.03
C TRP A 182 1.18 -20.29 9.88
N ARG A 183 0.76 -19.18 10.49
CA ARG A 183 1.55 -17.95 10.47
C ARG A 183 2.94 -18.16 11.06
N HIS A 184 3.04 -18.89 12.17
CA HIS A 184 4.33 -19.22 12.76
C HIS A 184 5.22 -20.03 11.80
N ARG A 185 4.65 -21.04 11.12
CA ARG A 185 5.37 -21.85 10.14
C ARG A 185 5.85 -21.02 8.95
N VAL A 186 4.97 -20.22 8.35
CA VAL A 186 5.27 -19.35 7.22
C VAL A 186 6.41 -18.37 7.54
N HIS A 187 6.42 -17.78 8.74
CA HIS A 187 7.53 -16.92 9.18
C HIS A 187 8.90 -17.62 9.24
N GLN A 188 8.94 -18.95 9.41
CA GLN A 188 10.20 -19.70 9.42
C GLN A 188 10.58 -20.19 8.03
N ASN A 189 9.58 -20.43 7.17
CA ASN A 189 9.75 -20.96 5.84
C ASN A 189 8.62 -20.48 4.92
N ALA A 190 8.94 -19.64 3.95
CA ALA A 190 7.98 -19.10 3.01
C ALA A 190 7.21 -20.19 2.22
N GLU A 191 7.81 -21.37 2.01
CA GLU A 191 7.13 -22.49 1.33
C GLU A 191 5.94 -23.05 2.11
N ASP A 192 5.89 -22.88 3.44
CA ASP A 192 4.73 -23.28 4.23
C ASP A 192 3.48 -22.48 3.87
N PHE A 193 3.60 -21.34 3.18
CA PHE A 193 2.45 -20.58 2.69
C PHE A 193 1.73 -21.35 1.57
N LEU A 194 2.48 -22.02 0.71
CA LEU A 194 1.97 -22.90 -0.33
C LEU A 194 1.32 -24.15 0.28
N GLU A 195 1.97 -24.77 1.28
CA GLU A 195 1.40 -25.92 1.99
C GLU A 195 0.10 -25.57 2.71
N MET A 196 0.05 -24.40 3.37
CA MET A 196 -1.18 -23.89 3.98
C MET A 196 -2.29 -23.79 2.95
N CYS A 197 -2.01 -23.20 1.77
CA CYS A 197 -2.99 -23.06 0.70
C CYS A 197 -3.50 -24.43 0.21
N ARG A 198 -2.61 -25.42 0.05
CA ARG A 198 -2.97 -26.80 -0.30
C ARG A 198 -3.86 -27.45 0.74
N GLU A 199 -3.47 -27.42 2.01
CA GLU A 199 -4.21 -28.06 3.10
C GLU A 199 -5.59 -27.42 3.30
N MET A 200 -5.67 -26.09 3.21
CA MET A 200 -6.91 -25.33 3.34
C MET A 200 -7.77 -25.32 2.07
N LYS A 201 -7.32 -25.93 0.97
CA LYS A 201 -7.98 -25.90 -0.35
C LYS A 201 -8.29 -24.47 -0.80
N THR A 202 -7.31 -23.59 -0.63
CA THR A 202 -7.39 -22.18 -1.00
C THR A 202 -6.29 -21.81 -1.98
N LEU A 203 -6.49 -20.72 -2.72
CA LEU A 203 -5.48 -20.06 -3.54
C LEU A 203 -5.23 -18.65 -2.99
N PRO A 204 -4.02 -18.09 -3.11
CA PRO A 204 -3.80 -16.67 -2.84
C PRO A 204 -4.71 -15.83 -3.76
N ASP A 205 -5.42 -14.84 -3.20
CA ASP A 205 -6.33 -13.97 -3.98
C ASP A 205 -5.59 -12.89 -4.75
N ILE A 206 -4.71 -13.33 -5.65
CA ILE A 206 -3.87 -12.47 -6.50
C ILE A 206 -4.70 -11.56 -7.40
N TRP A 207 -5.95 -11.95 -7.70
CA TRP A 207 -6.87 -11.19 -8.55
C TRP A 207 -7.41 -9.95 -7.86
N SER A 208 -7.55 -9.93 -6.54
CA SER A 208 -8.06 -8.77 -5.81
C SER A 208 -7.00 -7.68 -5.59
N LEU A 209 -5.76 -7.94 -5.97
CA LEU A 209 -4.68 -6.95 -5.98
C LEU A 209 -4.71 -6.13 -7.28
N ALA A 210 -4.82 -4.81 -7.18
CA ALA A 210 -4.65 -3.90 -8.31
C ALA A 210 -3.21 -3.35 -8.31
N GLU A 211 -2.50 -3.40 -9.44
CA GLU A 211 -1.18 -2.78 -9.55
C GLU A 211 -1.29 -1.28 -9.28
N TRP A 212 -0.56 -0.82 -8.26
CA TRP A 212 -0.75 0.52 -7.75
C TRP A 212 0.43 1.45 -8.04
N SER A 213 1.64 1.06 -7.70
CA SER A 213 2.85 1.83 -8.04
C SER A 213 4.08 0.94 -7.94
N ASN A 214 5.21 1.41 -8.43
CA ASN A 214 6.48 0.74 -8.23
C ASN A 214 7.55 1.76 -7.85
N TRP A 215 8.27 1.50 -6.77
CA TRP A 215 9.23 2.43 -6.21
C TRP A 215 10.59 1.75 -6.06
N LEU A 216 11.59 2.29 -6.74
CA LEU A 216 13.00 1.94 -6.55
C LEU A 216 13.65 2.97 -5.65
N THR A 217 14.19 2.49 -4.52
CA THR A 217 14.90 3.32 -3.55
C THR A 217 16.04 4.09 -4.23
N PRO A 218 16.23 5.40 -3.93
CA PRO A 218 17.27 6.23 -4.53
C PRO A 218 18.67 5.61 -4.47
N SER A 219 19.49 5.87 -5.50
CA SER A 219 20.81 5.26 -5.67
C SER A 219 21.80 5.59 -4.55
N ASP A 220 21.66 6.74 -3.93
CA ASP A 220 22.49 7.22 -2.83
C ASP A 220 22.08 6.65 -1.45
N ALA A 221 21.05 5.79 -1.39
CA ALA A 221 20.72 5.01 -0.18
C ALA A 221 21.71 3.84 0.01
N ARG A 222 22.94 4.18 0.44
CA ARG A 222 24.19 3.38 0.42
C ARG A 222 24.16 1.93 0.94
N LYS A 223 23.15 1.48 1.67
CA LYS A 223 23.15 0.15 2.33
C LYS A 223 21.92 -0.70 2.09
N ARG A 224 20.78 -0.11 1.71
CA ARG A 224 19.49 -0.81 1.65
C ARG A 224 18.60 -0.18 0.60
N ARG A 225 18.52 -0.83 -0.55
CA ARG A 225 17.67 -0.41 -1.66
C ARG A 225 16.69 -1.52 -1.96
N TYR A 226 15.46 -1.12 -2.21
CA TYR A 226 14.36 -1.99 -2.59
C TYR A 226 13.73 -1.48 -3.88
N ASP A 227 13.43 -2.38 -4.80
CA ASP A 227 12.49 -2.20 -5.92
C ASP A 227 11.17 -2.85 -5.49
N THR A 228 10.22 -2.02 -5.04
CA THR A 228 9.01 -2.48 -4.38
C THR A 228 7.80 -2.29 -5.28
N MET A 229 7.07 -3.37 -5.56
CA MET A 229 5.76 -3.29 -6.22
C MET A 229 4.67 -3.07 -5.17
N PHE A 230 3.90 -2.01 -5.33
CA PHE A 230 2.75 -1.70 -4.49
C PHE A 230 1.49 -2.18 -5.19
N TYR A 231 0.67 -2.91 -4.44
CA TYR A 231 -0.67 -3.31 -4.83
C TYR A 231 -1.70 -2.62 -3.95
N LEU A 232 -2.87 -2.33 -4.50
CA LEU A 232 -4.02 -1.85 -3.74
C LEU A 232 -5.08 -2.96 -3.67
N CYS A 233 -5.60 -3.22 -2.48
CA CYS A 233 -6.64 -4.20 -2.24
C CYS A 233 -7.79 -3.53 -1.46
N CYS A 234 -9.00 -3.55 -2.01
CA CYS A 234 -10.18 -2.93 -1.40
C CYS A 234 -11.14 -3.99 -0.85
N MET A 235 -11.61 -3.80 0.39
CA MET A 235 -12.37 -4.81 1.13
C MET A 235 -13.65 -4.22 1.74
N ASP A 236 -14.75 -4.98 1.72
CA ASP A 236 -16.05 -4.51 2.22
C ASP A 236 -16.17 -4.50 3.76
N ALA A 237 -15.18 -5.05 4.48
CA ALA A 237 -15.12 -5.06 5.93
C ALA A 237 -13.66 -5.09 6.42
N GLN A 238 -13.43 -4.54 7.61
CA GLN A 238 -12.12 -4.55 8.29
C GLN A 238 -11.89 -5.90 8.98
N PRO A 239 -11.01 -6.76 8.48
CA PRO A 239 -10.62 -7.96 9.22
C PRO A 239 -9.84 -7.57 10.49
N SER A 240 -9.92 -8.43 11.50
CA SER A 240 -9.08 -8.28 12.69
C SER A 240 -7.61 -8.44 12.31
N ALA A 241 -6.86 -7.34 12.34
CA ALA A 241 -5.41 -7.34 12.19
C ALA A 241 -4.74 -7.62 13.53
N ARG A 242 -3.65 -8.39 13.52
CA ARG A 242 -2.77 -8.60 14.68
C ARG A 242 -1.33 -8.61 14.21
N GLN A 243 -0.51 -7.74 14.77
CA GLN A 243 0.94 -7.73 14.54
C GLN A 243 1.59 -9.07 14.91
N ASP A 244 2.75 -9.33 14.32
CA ASP A 244 3.55 -10.55 14.55
C ASP A 244 4.34 -10.50 15.87
N GLY A 245 4.59 -9.30 16.40
CA GLY A 245 5.40 -9.08 17.59
C GLY A 245 6.91 -9.29 17.37
N ARG A 246 7.35 -9.51 16.12
CA ARG A 246 8.78 -9.67 15.75
C ARG A 246 9.27 -8.47 14.96
N GLU A 247 8.67 -8.22 13.80
CA GLU A 247 9.02 -7.10 12.93
C GLU A 247 8.13 -5.88 13.14
N THR A 248 6.89 -6.12 13.58
CA THR A 248 5.87 -5.11 13.82
C THR A 248 5.36 -5.16 15.25
N ILE A 249 5.20 -4.00 15.87
CA ILE A 249 4.76 -3.87 17.27
C ILE A 249 3.29 -3.45 17.42
N GLN A 250 2.72 -2.83 16.39
CA GLN A 250 1.34 -2.35 16.38
C GLN A 250 0.75 -2.51 14.98
N SER A 251 -0.56 -2.74 14.93
CA SER A 251 -1.36 -2.69 13.69
C SER A 251 -2.57 -1.80 13.92
N GLU A 252 -2.87 -0.92 12.97
CA GLU A 252 -3.96 0.04 13.09
C GLU A 252 -4.65 0.28 11.74
N TRP A 253 -5.98 0.37 11.77
CA TRP A 253 -6.75 0.87 10.65
C TRP A 253 -6.87 2.40 10.79
N VAL A 254 -6.20 3.14 9.92
CA VAL A 254 -6.10 4.60 9.96
C VAL A 254 -6.92 5.27 8.85
N ASP A 255 -7.40 6.48 9.13
CA ASP A 255 -7.95 7.37 8.10
C ASP A 255 -6.79 7.99 7.29
N PRO A 256 -6.84 8.02 5.94
CA PRO A 256 -5.77 8.56 5.10
C PRO A 256 -5.37 10.01 5.44
N SER A 257 -6.35 10.88 5.64
CA SER A 257 -6.15 12.30 5.95
C SER A 257 -5.58 12.45 7.36
N GLN A 258 -6.15 11.72 8.33
CA GLN A 258 -5.68 11.75 9.70
C GLN A 258 -4.22 11.28 9.83
N SER A 259 -3.83 10.23 9.10
CA SER A 259 -2.46 9.71 9.12
C SER A 259 -1.45 10.74 8.58
N LEU A 260 -1.84 11.49 7.54
CA LEU A 260 -1.04 12.62 7.05
C LEU A 260 -0.98 13.74 8.09
N ALA A 261 -2.11 14.16 8.68
CA ALA A 261 -2.11 15.19 9.71
C ALA A 261 -1.15 14.85 10.86
N GLN A 262 -1.21 13.63 11.39
CA GLN A 262 -0.30 13.16 12.45
C GLN A 262 1.17 13.12 12.02
N PHE A 263 1.47 12.70 10.80
CA PHE A 263 2.83 12.79 10.26
C PHE A 263 3.31 14.24 10.17
N SER A 264 2.45 15.17 9.76
CA SER A 264 2.78 16.59 9.70
C SER A 264 2.93 17.25 11.07
N GLU A 265 2.46 16.62 12.14
CA GLU A 265 2.70 17.06 13.52
C GLU A 265 3.92 16.39 14.16
N GLY A 266 4.50 15.39 13.48
CA GLY A 266 5.71 14.69 13.94
C GLY A 266 5.42 13.53 14.89
N GLU A 267 4.16 13.11 15.02
CA GLU A 267 3.72 12.01 15.90
C GLU A 267 4.37 10.67 15.51
N PHE A 268 4.57 10.44 14.21
CA PHE A 268 5.31 9.29 13.69
C PHE A 268 5.93 9.61 12.34
N PHE A 269 6.83 8.73 11.90
CA PHE A 269 7.46 8.83 10.59
C PHE A 269 6.74 7.96 9.56
N LEU A 270 6.44 8.55 8.39
CA LEU A 270 6.03 7.87 7.18
C LEU A 270 7.18 7.95 6.15
N PRO A 271 7.64 6.82 5.60
CA PRO A 271 8.54 6.81 4.46
C PRO A 271 7.98 7.59 3.26
N PRO A 272 8.82 8.21 2.42
CA PRO A 272 8.36 9.08 1.33
C PRO A 272 7.34 8.45 0.36
N PRO A 273 7.48 7.18 -0.08
CA PRO A 273 6.47 6.54 -0.91
C PRO A 273 5.10 6.51 -0.23
N GLN A 274 5.03 6.30 1.09
CA GLN A 274 3.75 6.24 1.79
C GLN A 274 3.08 7.59 1.94
N VAL A 275 3.85 8.65 2.20
CA VAL A 275 3.31 10.03 2.19
C VAL A 275 2.65 10.29 0.83
N TYR A 276 3.36 9.97 -0.24
CA TYR A 276 2.89 10.16 -1.60
C TYR A 276 1.65 9.32 -1.93
N GLU A 277 1.61 8.04 -1.53
CA GLU A 277 0.44 7.20 -1.76
C GLU A 277 -0.76 7.62 -0.90
N PHE A 278 -0.58 8.03 0.37
CA PHE A 278 -1.69 8.58 1.17
C PHE A 278 -2.29 9.84 0.53
N GLN A 279 -1.45 10.75 0.02
CA GLN A 279 -1.93 11.93 -0.71
C GLN A 279 -2.72 11.57 -1.97
N ARG A 280 -2.41 10.44 -2.62
CA ARG A 280 -3.23 9.92 -3.73
C ARG A 280 -4.54 9.30 -3.27
N LEU A 281 -4.53 8.57 -2.16
CA LEU A 281 -5.74 7.98 -1.57
C LEU A 281 -6.74 9.08 -1.18
N CYS A 282 -6.27 10.26 -0.77
CA CYS A 282 -7.12 11.41 -0.45
C CYS A 282 -8.01 11.91 -1.61
N HIS A 283 -7.75 11.53 -2.87
CA HIS A 283 -8.67 11.79 -4.00
C HIS A 283 -10.00 11.03 -3.90
N PHE A 284 -10.05 9.98 -3.09
CA PHE A 284 -11.16 9.03 -3.08
C PHE A 284 -11.76 8.97 -1.67
N PRO A 285 -12.79 9.77 -1.35
CA PRO A 285 -13.47 9.65 -0.06
C PRO A 285 -14.25 8.33 0.08
N GLU A 286 -14.72 7.78 -1.05
CA GLU A 286 -15.47 6.54 -1.10
C GLU A 286 -14.62 5.36 -1.60
N LEU A 287 -14.66 4.23 -0.88
CA LEU A 287 -14.01 2.98 -1.24
C LEU A 287 -14.49 2.45 -2.58
N SER A 288 -15.77 2.67 -2.91
CA SER A 288 -16.35 2.33 -4.21
C SER A 288 -15.62 3.04 -5.35
N ALA A 289 -15.32 4.34 -5.19
CA ALA A 289 -14.61 5.16 -6.15
C ALA A 289 -13.13 4.75 -6.24
N LEU A 290 -12.47 4.56 -5.08
CA LEU A 290 -11.09 4.06 -5.01
C LEU A 290 -10.95 2.71 -5.72
N PHE A 291 -11.84 1.76 -5.41
CA PHE A 291 -11.91 0.47 -6.07
C PHE A 291 -12.12 0.65 -7.58
N ASN A 292 -13.19 1.30 -8.02
CA ASN A 292 -13.47 1.42 -9.46
C ASN A 292 -12.31 2.08 -10.24
N PHE A 293 -11.64 3.06 -9.63
CA PHE A 293 -10.45 3.69 -10.20
C PHE A 293 -9.28 2.71 -10.30
N SER A 294 -8.90 2.06 -9.20
CA SER A 294 -7.73 1.17 -9.15
C SER A 294 -7.82 0.03 -10.15
N GLN A 295 -9.03 -0.50 -10.31
CA GLN A 295 -9.36 -1.61 -11.19
C GLN A 295 -9.14 -1.28 -12.67
N LYS A 296 -9.65 -0.12 -13.10
CA LYS A 296 -9.49 0.35 -14.48
C LYS A 296 -8.05 0.75 -14.75
N ARG A 297 -7.41 1.40 -13.76
CA ARG A 297 -6.07 1.93 -13.87
C ARG A 297 -5.01 0.82 -13.91
N ALA A 298 -5.14 -0.24 -13.11
CA ALA A 298 -4.18 -1.35 -13.11
C ALA A 298 -3.99 -1.99 -14.50
N LEU A 299 -5.01 -1.94 -15.38
CA LEU A 299 -4.95 -2.46 -16.75
C LEU A 299 -4.20 -1.54 -17.74
N LEU A 300 -3.73 -0.37 -17.29
CA LEU A 300 -3.05 0.63 -18.10
C LEU A 300 -1.53 0.62 -17.94
N GLY A 301 -0.93 -0.33 -17.23
CA GLY A 301 0.51 -0.34 -16.99
C GLY A 301 0.91 0.37 -15.69
N CYS A 302 2.20 0.33 -15.40
CA CYS A 302 2.74 0.89 -14.16
C CYS A 302 4.18 1.38 -14.41
N GLN A 303 4.42 2.67 -14.15
CA GLN A 303 5.77 3.24 -14.28
C GLN A 303 6.53 3.02 -12.97
N ARG A 304 7.81 2.66 -13.08
CA ARG A 304 8.74 2.68 -11.94
C ARG A 304 9.12 4.11 -11.57
N TYR A 305 8.91 4.48 -10.32
CA TYR A 305 9.42 5.71 -9.73
C TYR A 305 10.78 5.45 -9.11
N LEU A 306 11.80 6.14 -9.62
CA LEU A 306 13.15 6.15 -9.09
C LEU A 306 13.45 7.59 -8.69
N PRO A 307 13.32 7.94 -7.40
CA PRO A 307 13.57 9.31 -6.98
C PRO A 307 15.06 9.65 -7.10
N VAL A 308 15.35 10.82 -7.67
CA VAL A 308 16.70 11.40 -7.73
C VAL A 308 16.75 12.55 -6.76
N ARG A 309 17.70 12.51 -5.82
CA ARG A 309 17.85 13.56 -4.81
C ARG A 309 18.77 14.67 -5.30
N LEU A 310 18.41 15.91 -5.00
CA LEU A 310 19.16 17.13 -5.28
C LEU A 310 19.14 17.99 -4.01
N ASN A 311 20.31 18.34 -3.47
CA ASN A 311 20.41 19.24 -2.33
C ASN A 311 20.10 20.68 -2.77
N CYS A 312 19.47 21.44 -1.89
CA CYS A 312 19.29 22.89 -1.96
C CYS A 312 19.84 23.50 -0.66
N SER A 313 19.91 24.84 -0.57
CA SER A 313 20.44 25.52 0.63
C SER A 313 19.58 25.32 1.88
N ASP A 314 18.29 25.00 1.71
CA ASP A 314 17.27 24.90 2.76
C ASP A 314 16.60 23.50 2.84
N GLY A 315 17.10 22.51 2.10
CA GLY A 315 16.48 21.19 2.04
C GLY A 315 16.94 20.29 0.91
N VAL A 316 16.12 19.29 0.60
CA VAL A 316 16.37 18.32 -0.48
C VAL A 316 15.14 18.22 -1.37
N LEU A 317 15.36 18.30 -2.68
CA LEU A 317 14.40 17.90 -3.69
C LEU A 317 14.58 16.42 -4.02
N SER A 318 13.50 15.65 -4.03
CA SER A 318 13.46 14.27 -4.50
C SER A 318 12.61 14.21 -5.75
N VAL A 319 13.24 14.42 -6.90
CA VAL A 319 12.56 14.54 -8.20
C VAL A 319 12.21 13.16 -8.76
N LEU A 320 11.04 13.05 -9.39
CA LEU A 320 10.47 11.81 -9.92
C LEU A 320 10.35 11.90 -11.45
N PRO A 321 10.20 10.77 -12.17
CA PRO A 321 10.01 10.79 -13.61
C PRO A 321 8.90 11.74 -14.06
N GLY A 322 9.17 12.60 -15.04
CA GLY A 322 8.26 13.64 -15.52
C GLY A 322 8.52 15.04 -14.94
N ASP A 323 9.39 15.14 -13.94
CA ASP A 323 9.88 16.43 -13.43
C ASP A 323 10.94 17.04 -14.36
N TYR A 324 10.93 18.37 -14.53
CA TYR A 324 11.86 19.07 -15.42
C TYR A 324 13.33 19.03 -14.95
N LEU A 325 13.58 18.70 -13.68
CA LEU A 325 14.91 18.46 -13.13
C LEU A 325 15.27 16.96 -13.11
N PHE A 326 14.38 16.09 -13.56
CA PHE A 326 14.66 14.66 -13.62
C PHE A 326 15.70 14.39 -14.73
N PRO A 327 16.81 13.69 -14.42
CA PRO A 327 17.85 13.43 -15.42
C PRO A 327 17.34 12.47 -16.50
N GLU A 328 17.78 12.68 -17.74
CA GLU A 328 17.45 11.78 -18.87
C GLU A 328 17.94 10.34 -18.61
N GLN A 329 19.08 10.20 -17.93
CA GLN A 329 19.67 8.91 -17.54
C GLN A 329 19.92 8.89 -16.03
N PRO A 330 18.91 8.53 -15.21
CA PRO A 330 19.07 8.46 -13.77
C PRO A 330 20.02 7.31 -13.40
N MET A 331 20.94 7.56 -12.46
CA MET A 331 21.85 6.53 -11.97
C MET A 331 21.09 5.43 -11.25
N LEU A 332 21.24 4.20 -11.73
CA LEU A 332 20.64 3.01 -11.13
C LEU A 332 21.50 2.39 -10.04
N GLU A 333 22.80 2.66 -10.03
CA GLU A 333 23.78 2.04 -9.14
C GLU A 333 24.25 3.04 -8.07
N THR A 334 24.63 2.51 -6.91
CA THR A 334 25.25 3.32 -5.85
C THR A 334 26.70 3.56 -6.22
N ILE A 335 27.05 4.76 -6.67
CA ILE A 335 28.46 5.14 -6.79
C ILE A 335 28.98 5.42 -5.38
N VAL A 336 29.90 4.58 -4.92
CA VAL A 336 30.54 4.67 -3.59
C VAL A 336 31.56 5.81 -3.59
N ASP A 337 31.12 7.06 -3.81
CA ASP A 337 31.86 8.28 -3.43
C ASP A 337 31.16 9.59 -3.85
N GLU A 338 30.14 9.54 -4.71
CA GLU A 338 29.49 10.77 -5.15
C GLU A 338 28.50 11.29 -4.09
N SER A 339 28.72 12.54 -3.67
CA SER A 339 27.77 13.32 -2.90
C SER A 339 26.51 13.57 -3.74
N VAL A 340 25.35 13.59 -3.11
CA VAL A 340 24.09 14.04 -3.75
C VAL A 340 24.33 15.40 -4.44
N PRO A 341 24.00 15.56 -5.72
CA PRO A 341 24.21 16.83 -6.43
C PRO A 341 23.56 18.01 -5.71
N THR A 342 24.21 19.17 -5.73
CA THR A 342 23.73 20.39 -5.07
C THR A 342 23.33 21.43 -6.10
N LEU A 343 22.12 21.96 -5.97
CA LEU A 343 21.63 23.13 -6.71
C LEU A 343 21.95 24.39 -5.92
N GLU A 344 22.23 25.48 -6.64
CA GLU A 344 22.33 26.81 -6.01
C GLU A 344 20.94 27.30 -5.60
N GLY A 345 20.84 27.90 -4.41
CA GLY A 345 19.60 28.48 -3.90
C GLY A 345 18.67 27.52 -3.13
N THR A 346 17.49 28.03 -2.79
CA THR A 346 16.47 27.33 -2.00
C THR A 346 15.62 26.38 -2.85
N ILE A 347 14.81 25.54 -2.21
CA ILE A 347 13.77 24.72 -2.84
C ILE A 347 12.83 25.61 -3.68
N GLU A 348 12.44 26.77 -3.16
CA GLU A 348 11.54 27.71 -3.84
C GLU A 348 12.19 28.33 -5.08
N GLU A 349 13.44 28.78 -4.98
CA GLU A 349 14.22 29.32 -6.11
C GLU A 349 14.42 28.26 -7.22
N ASN A 350 14.46 26.98 -6.85
CA ASN A 350 14.54 25.84 -7.76
C ASN A 350 13.16 25.26 -8.17
N THR A 351 12.08 26.05 -8.01
CA THR A 351 10.72 25.68 -8.38
C THR A 351 10.12 26.61 -9.43
N ASP A 352 10.21 26.20 -10.70
CA ASP A 352 9.56 26.87 -11.83
C ASP A 352 8.23 26.19 -12.17
N THR A 353 7.12 26.76 -11.70
CA THR A 353 5.77 26.19 -11.87
C THR A 353 5.24 26.26 -13.30
N SER A 354 5.93 26.97 -14.21
CA SER A 354 5.62 26.95 -15.64
C SER A 354 6.10 25.66 -16.33
N LYS A 355 6.99 24.91 -15.68
CA LYS A 355 7.53 23.64 -16.17
C LYS A 355 6.82 22.44 -15.53
N PRO A 356 6.94 21.24 -16.14
CA PRO A 356 6.48 20.00 -15.53
C PRO A 356 7.21 19.71 -14.21
N ILE A 357 6.45 19.58 -13.13
CA ILE A 357 6.92 19.27 -11.78
C ILE A 357 6.29 17.96 -11.34
N HIS A 358 7.11 17.08 -10.80
CA HIS A 358 6.72 15.83 -10.17
C HIS A 358 7.78 15.43 -9.14
N ARG A 359 7.65 15.89 -7.89
CA ARG A 359 8.70 15.71 -6.88
C ARG A 359 8.15 15.69 -5.46
N GLN A 360 8.96 15.18 -4.54
CA GLN A 360 8.80 15.39 -3.11
C GLN A 360 9.85 16.39 -2.61
N GLN A 361 9.51 17.20 -1.62
CA GLN A 361 10.34 18.25 -1.05
C GLN A 361 10.54 17.98 0.44
N PHE A 362 11.79 18.07 0.90
CA PHE A 362 12.19 17.87 2.29
C PHE A 362 12.86 19.15 2.80
N ALA A 363 12.06 20.10 3.28
CA ALA A 363 12.57 21.36 3.81
C ALA A 363 13.09 21.19 5.26
N MET A 364 14.25 21.78 5.54
CA MET A 364 14.91 21.64 6.83
C MET A 364 14.17 22.43 7.92
N GLY A 365 13.93 21.79 9.07
CA GLY A 365 13.34 22.46 10.24
C GLY A 365 11.86 22.84 10.09
N THR A 366 11.19 22.38 9.03
CA THR A 366 9.76 22.62 8.78
C THR A 366 8.95 21.34 8.86
N MET A 367 7.69 21.48 9.25
CA MET A 367 6.72 20.40 9.21
C MET A 367 5.62 20.69 8.17
N PRO A 368 5.14 19.69 7.39
CA PRO A 368 5.62 18.30 7.37
C PRO A 368 7.05 18.20 6.82
N MET A 369 7.83 17.24 7.32
CA MET A 369 9.19 16.99 6.85
C MET A 369 9.26 16.54 5.38
N CYS A 370 8.13 16.17 4.78
CA CYS A 370 8.00 15.74 3.40
C CYS A 370 6.67 16.25 2.84
N SER A 371 6.72 17.01 1.73
CA SER A 371 5.56 17.42 0.95
C SER A 371 5.73 16.98 -0.50
N SER A 372 4.63 16.77 -1.22
CA SER A 372 4.64 16.42 -2.65
C SER A 372 4.10 17.57 -3.48
N LEU A 373 4.77 17.87 -4.59
CA LEU A 373 4.35 18.87 -5.56
C LEU A 373 4.29 18.24 -6.95
N SER A 374 3.15 18.35 -7.62
CA SER A 374 3.04 17.90 -9.00
C SER A 374 1.99 18.67 -9.81
N ASN A 375 2.41 19.21 -10.95
CA ASN A 375 1.53 19.75 -12.00
C ASN A 375 1.62 18.90 -13.29
N PHE A 376 2.34 17.78 -13.23
CA PHE A 376 2.58 16.87 -14.34
C PHE A 376 1.44 15.84 -14.47
N SER A 377 1.02 15.57 -15.71
CA SER A 377 0.07 14.49 -15.98
C SER A 377 0.79 13.15 -15.95
N LEU A 378 0.45 12.31 -14.97
CA LEU A 378 1.10 11.01 -14.82
C LEU A 378 0.71 10.05 -15.96
N PRO A 379 1.65 9.17 -16.39
CA PRO A 379 1.33 8.14 -17.37
C PRO A 379 0.33 7.12 -16.80
N HIS A 380 -0.22 6.30 -17.70
CA HIS A 380 -1.10 5.17 -17.35
C HIS A 380 -2.39 5.58 -16.60
N GLY A 381 -2.85 6.82 -16.76
CA GLY A 381 -4.12 7.31 -16.20
C GLY A 381 -4.14 7.41 -14.68
N HIS A 382 -2.98 7.52 -14.03
CA HIS A 382 -2.91 7.66 -12.57
C HIS A 382 -3.15 9.11 -12.12
N CYS A 383 -3.41 9.31 -10.82
CA CYS A 383 -3.65 10.61 -10.19
C CYS A 383 -2.37 11.08 -9.49
N THR A 384 -2.11 12.38 -9.55
CA THR A 384 -1.01 13.02 -8.80
C THR A 384 -1.34 13.05 -7.30
N PRO A 385 -0.33 13.14 -6.41
CA PRO A 385 -0.59 13.37 -4.99
C PRO A 385 -1.29 14.72 -4.79
N LEU A 386 -2.31 14.78 -3.94
CA LEU A 386 -2.89 16.06 -3.52
C LEU A 386 -1.89 16.85 -2.67
N PRO A 387 -1.85 18.19 -2.78
CA PRO A 387 -1.13 19.05 -1.84
C PRO A 387 -1.55 18.79 -0.39
N TYR A 388 -0.62 18.96 0.56
CA TYR A 388 -0.84 18.59 1.96
C TYR A 388 -2.06 19.27 2.59
N ASN A 389 -2.23 20.57 2.34
CA ASN A 389 -3.39 21.34 2.80
C ASN A 389 -4.70 20.75 2.29
N GLN A 390 -4.77 20.33 1.03
CA GLN A 390 -5.96 19.66 0.47
C GLN A 390 -6.20 18.29 1.09
N CYS A 391 -5.18 17.63 1.64
CA CYS A 391 -5.34 16.37 2.36
C CYS A 391 -5.80 16.55 3.81
N VAL A 392 -5.31 17.56 4.53
CA VAL A 392 -5.57 17.72 5.97
C VAL A 392 -6.77 18.64 6.27
N ASP A 393 -7.14 19.50 5.32
CA ASP A 393 -8.24 20.46 5.49
C ASP A 393 -9.64 19.82 5.42
N PHE A 394 -9.78 18.52 5.13
CA PHE A 394 -11.07 17.81 5.19
C PHE A 394 -11.73 17.89 6.57
N HIS A 395 -10.98 18.24 7.61
CA HIS A 395 -11.45 18.32 8.99
C HIS A 395 -11.45 19.76 9.55
N ASN A 396 -11.18 20.77 8.72
CA ASN A 396 -11.30 22.17 9.11
C ASN A 396 -12.72 22.68 8.81
N PRO A 397 -13.59 22.91 9.81
CA PRO A 397 -14.95 23.39 9.59
C PRO A 397 -15.03 24.79 8.94
N ASN A 398 -13.90 25.49 8.79
CA ASN A 398 -13.80 26.80 8.15
C ASN A 398 -13.11 26.78 6.77
N ALA A 399 -12.71 25.61 6.25
CA ALA A 399 -12.14 25.51 4.91
C ALA A 399 -13.25 25.77 3.87
N LYS A 400 -13.18 26.92 3.19
CA LYS A 400 -14.03 27.21 2.03
C LYS A 400 -13.47 26.46 0.83
N LEU A 401 -14.27 25.54 0.29
CA LEU A 401 -14.08 24.92 -1.03
C LEU A 401 -14.03 25.97 -2.14
#